data_AF-A0A6G0UGU5-F1
#
_entry.id   AF-A0A6G0UGU5-F1
#
_cell.length_a   1.000
_cell.length_b   1.000
_cell.length_c   1.000
_cell.angle_alpha   90.00
_cell.angle_beta   90.00
_cell.angle_gamma   90.00
#
_symmetry.space_group_name_H-M   'P 1'
#
loop_
_entity.id
_entity.type
_entity.pdbx_description
1 polymer ?
#
loop_
_entity_poly.entity_id
_entity_poly.type
_entity_poly.pdbx_seq_one_letter_code
_entity_poly.pdbx_strand_id
1 'polypeptide(L)'
;MLFNETWFVPDEYFQCTEVAYGMVYGKAHLSWEWQGSEPLRSVLHPLVVALFYKIYQFLGADSTLAVRLLPNMIHSFLFTISDLFYIKLCNRIFFANPRGKAFTLILYGTNWFLIYCSSRPMGNCVELCLTIIGLNWYPLYLDEINPKTESDKRRQKNFVPYIVIGAISILIRPTAALIWGVLGLRHLYQSKNKIKLILTAIPSLLIPIFISILMDSNFQTPLKFPLLSFAKFNFFSGGSAHFGVHPWYWYFVDGLFLTSTGTYFLATVAAFFFCRIHQRGTLDAAKDIAKDISTKNPNTVTHIVHLMPCYSMPQYAYFHKLKVRHHMLDCTPNLKHEKNYEEESEIFHQDPVKFFIPSRTGKYLMHKHAYVVIYKKTYQRMASVLKDTGYRVWRTYQHTPVPASENQDTVVLVLKRSADAT
;
A
#
# COMPACT_ATOMS: atom_id res chain seq x y z
N MET A 1 4.39 -11.56 9.85
CA MET A 1 5.59 -10.80 9.43
C MET A 1 6.71 -11.68 8.84
N LEU A 2 7.44 -12.46 9.64
CA LEU A 2 8.66 -13.17 9.16
C LEU A 2 8.42 -14.15 8.00
N PHE A 3 7.18 -14.63 7.88
CA PHE A 3 6.77 -15.49 6.79
C PHE A 3 6.71 -14.75 5.43
N ASN A 4 6.52 -13.43 5.42
CA ASN A 4 6.29 -12.65 4.22
C ASN A 4 7.60 -12.07 3.66
N GLU A 5 8.07 -12.60 2.54
CA GLU A 5 9.30 -12.22 1.83
C GLU A 5 9.06 -11.70 0.40
N THR A 6 7.81 -11.41 0.07
CA THR A 6 7.36 -10.97 -1.25
C THR A 6 6.75 -9.58 -1.18
N TRP A 7 6.54 -8.93 -2.33
CA TRP A 7 5.71 -7.72 -2.39
C TRP A 7 4.38 -8.01 -3.10
N PHE A 8 3.38 -7.15 -2.88
CA PHE A 8 2.05 -7.32 -3.48
C PHE A 8 1.71 -6.23 -4.50
N VAL A 9 1.72 -4.98 -4.04
CA VAL A 9 1.30 -3.81 -4.81
C VAL A 9 2.17 -2.59 -4.45
N PRO A 10 2.28 -1.60 -5.36
CA PRO A 10 3.04 -0.38 -5.12
C PRO A 10 2.71 0.34 -3.82
N ASP A 11 1.44 0.32 -3.42
CA ASP A 11 0.90 0.98 -2.22
C ASP A 11 1.69 0.62 -0.95
N GLU A 12 2.22 -0.61 -0.86
CA GLU A 12 3.02 -1.08 0.29
C GLU A 12 4.23 -0.16 0.58
N TYR A 13 4.89 0.32 -0.47
CA TYR A 13 6.06 1.17 -0.35
C TYR A 13 5.71 2.63 -0.60
N PHE A 14 5.02 2.94 -1.68
CA PHE A 14 4.89 4.31 -2.18
C PHE A 14 3.69 5.08 -1.62
N GLN A 15 2.81 4.44 -0.85
CA GLN A 15 1.78 5.13 -0.06
C GLN A 15 2.02 5.09 1.45
N CYS A 16 3.02 4.34 1.93
CA CYS A 16 3.32 4.25 3.35
C CYS A 16 4.82 4.34 3.64
N THR A 17 5.58 3.29 3.30
CA THR A 17 6.97 3.12 3.76
C THR A 17 7.91 4.23 3.28
N GLU A 18 7.95 4.51 1.97
CA GLU A 18 8.82 5.55 1.39
C GLU A 18 8.37 6.95 1.81
N VAL A 19 7.07 7.19 1.95
CA VAL A 19 6.52 8.48 2.41
C VAL A 19 6.95 8.75 3.85
N ALA A 20 6.75 7.78 4.74
CA ALA A 20 7.18 7.86 6.14
C ALA A 20 8.71 8.01 6.26
N TYR A 21 9.46 7.30 5.42
CA TYR A 21 10.91 7.42 5.35
C TYR A 21 11.33 8.84 4.93
N GLY A 22 10.66 9.42 3.93
CA GLY A 22 10.88 10.80 3.48
C GLY A 22 10.62 11.83 4.57
N MET A 23 9.56 11.65 5.36
CA MET A 23 9.22 12.53 6.49
C MET A 23 10.32 12.62 7.55
N VAL A 24 11.05 11.53 7.79
CA VAL A 24 12.05 11.45 8.88
C VAL A 24 13.48 11.65 8.40
N TYR A 25 13.82 11.12 7.22
CA TYR A 25 15.18 11.08 6.70
C TYR A 25 15.41 12.03 5.51
N GLY A 26 14.37 12.74 5.04
CA GLY A 26 14.47 13.79 4.04
C GLY A 26 14.72 13.31 2.61
N LYS A 27 14.65 12.00 2.35
CA LYS A 27 14.81 11.42 1.00
C LYS A 27 13.72 10.41 0.74
N ALA A 28 12.86 10.66 -0.23
CA ALA A 28 11.88 9.69 -0.70
C ALA A 28 11.57 9.96 -2.16
N HIS A 29 11.09 8.92 -2.85
CA HIS A 29 10.38 9.10 -4.09
C HIS A 29 8.89 9.11 -3.78
N LEU A 30 8.31 10.29 -3.85
CA LEU A 30 6.87 10.48 -3.70
C LEU A 30 6.21 10.27 -5.06
N SER A 31 5.14 9.47 -5.10
CA SER A 31 4.32 9.36 -6.31
C SER A 31 3.56 10.66 -6.58
N TRP A 32 3.04 10.79 -7.80
CA TRP A 32 2.17 11.89 -8.19
C TRP A 32 0.94 12.05 -7.28
N GLU A 33 0.52 10.99 -6.58
CA GLU A 33 -0.58 11.03 -5.61
C GLU A 33 -0.30 11.93 -4.39
N TRP A 34 0.99 12.15 -4.08
CA TRP A 34 1.45 12.98 -2.97
C TRP A 34 1.96 14.36 -3.43
N GLN A 35 2.23 14.49 -4.73
CA GLN A 35 2.87 15.65 -5.33
C GLN A 35 1.84 16.54 -6.05
N GLY A 36 2.15 17.83 -6.17
CA GLY A 36 1.32 18.78 -6.92
C GLY A 36 0.34 19.58 -6.06
N SER A 37 -0.56 20.29 -6.73
CA SER A 37 -1.52 21.20 -6.10
C SER A 37 -2.70 20.48 -5.43
N GLU A 38 -3.04 19.27 -5.88
CA GLU A 38 -4.20 18.50 -5.43
C GLU A 38 -3.79 17.07 -5.01
N PRO A 39 -3.15 16.89 -3.85
CA PRO A 39 -2.74 15.57 -3.36
C PRO A 39 -3.96 14.70 -3.09
N LEU A 40 -3.88 13.40 -3.42
CA LEU A 40 -5.00 12.45 -3.33
C LEU A 40 -5.01 11.64 -2.04
N ARG A 41 -3.89 11.63 -1.30
CA ARG A 41 -3.69 10.76 -0.14
C ARG A 41 -3.47 11.58 1.12
N SER A 42 -4.08 11.13 2.21
CA SER A 42 -3.86 11.70 3.54
C SER A 42 -2.60 11.12 4.19
N VAL A 43 -1.87 11.95 4.93
CA VAL A 43 -0.66 11.56 5.65
C VAL A 43 -0.94 10.77 6.93
N LEU A 44 -2.20 10.65 7.36
CA LEU A 44 -2.58 10.00 8.63
C LEU A 44 -1.98 8.60 8.79
N HIS A 45 -1.99 7.80 7.72
CA HIS A 45 -1.43 6.44 7.73
C HIS A 45 0.11 6.42 7.78
N PRO A 46 0.85 7.04 6.84
CA PRO A 46 2.32 7.06 6.90
C PRO A 46 2.87 7.79 8.14
N LEU A 47 2.15 8.75 8.73
CA LEU A 47 2.61 9.46 9.93
C LEU A 47 2.78 8.55 11.14
N VAL A 48 1.96 7.49 11.26
CA VAL A 48 2.15 6.49 12.32
C VAL A 48 3.50 5.82 12.15
N VAL A 49 3.85 5.39 10.93
CA VAL A 49 5.15 4.76 10.65
C VAL A 49 6.29 5.77 10.83
N ALA A 50 6.11 7.02 10.40
CA ALA A 50 7.09 8.09 10.56
C ALA A 50 7.41 8.37 12.03
N LEU A 51 6.40 8.34 12.91
CA LEU A 51 6.61 8.49 14.35
C LEU A 51 7.57 7.43 14.89
N PHE A 52 7.37 6.16 14.53
CA PHE A 52 8.26 5.08 14.96
C PHE A 52 9.66 5.18 14.33
N TYR A 53 9.78 5.59 13.06
CA TYR A 53 11.08 5.91 12.47
C TYR A 53 11.78 7.03 13.24
N LYS A 54 11.06 8.06 13.65
CA LYS A 54 11.63 9.17 14.41
C LYS A 54 12.14 8.73 15.78
N ILE A 55 11.40 7.84 16.46
CA ILE A 55 11.83 7.22 17.72
C ILE A 55 13.11 6.40 17.51
N TYR A 56 13.16 5.56 16.47
CA TYR A 56 14.34 4.75 16.17
C TYR A 56 15.56 5.60 15.81
N GLN A 57 15.37 6.68 15.04
CA GLN A 57 16.41 7.66 14.74
C GLN A 57 16.93 8.32 16.02
N PHE A 58 16.04 8.74 16.92
CA PHE A 58 16.42 9.36 18.20
C PHE A 58 17.22 8.40 19.10
N LEU A 59 16.85 7.13 19.12
CA LEU A 59 17.54 6.08 19.88
C LEU A 59 18.84 5.59 19.22
N GLY A 60 19.16 6.01 18.00
CA GLY A 60 20.28 5.48 17.21
C GLY A 60 20.10 4.01 16.79
N ALA A 61 18.87 3.48 16.84
CA ALA A 61 18.52 2.10 16.53
C ALA A 61 18.06 1.90 15.07
N ASP A 62 18.16 2.93 14.23
CA ASP A 62 17.77 2.96 12.82
C ASP A 62 18.78 2.21 11.92
N SER A 63 18.94 0.91 12.14
CA SER A 63 19.63 0.06 11.17
C SER A 63 18.81 -0.09 9.89
N THR A 64 19.46 -0.42 8.77
CA THR A 64 18.76 -0.70 7.50
C THR A 64 17.72 -1.81 7.66
N LEU A 65 18.00 -2.83 8.48
CA LEU A 65 17.04 -3.89 8.76
C LEU A 65 15.84 -3.38 9.56
N ALA A 66 16.09 -2.55 10.60
CA ALA A 66 15.03 -1.97 11.41
C ALA A 66 14.09 -1.11 10.56
N VAL A 67 14.63 -0.19 9.76
CA VAL A 67 13.83 0.68 8.88
C VAL A 67 12.96 -0.14 7.91
N ARG A 68 13.50 -1.24 7.38
CA ARG A 68 12.78 -2.11 6.44
C ARG A 68 11.65 -2.91 7.08
N LEU A 69 11.85 -3.43 8.29
CA LEU A 69 10.86 -4.32 8.94
C LEU A 69 9.83 -3.58 9.78
N LEU A 70 10.16 -2.38 10.27
CA LEU A 70 9.31 -1.64 11.22
C LEU A 70 7.89 -1.36 10.70
N PRO A 71 7.67 -0.95 9.42
CA PRO A 71 6.30 -0.80 8.90
C PRO A 71 5.51 -2.09 9.04
N ASN A 72 6.08 -3.24 8.65
CA ASN A 72 5.42 -4.53 8.75
C ASN A 72 5.17 -4.95 10.21
N MET A 73 6.06 -4.61 11.15
CA MET A 73 5.86 -4.85 12.58
C MET A 73 4.66 -4.07 13.13
N ILE A 74 4.58 -2.78 12.83
CA ILE A 74 3.48 -1.91 13.27
C ILE A 74 2.14 -2.44 12.76
N HIS A 75 2.09 -2.81 11.48
CA HIS A 75 0.88 -3.35 10.88
C HIS A 75 0.50 -4.72 11.44
N SER A 76 1.49 -5.60 11.66
CA SER A 76 1.25 -6.88 12.33
C SER A 76 0.67 -6.68 13.73
N PHE A 77 1.17 -5.70 14.48
CA PHE A 77 0.65 -5.38 15.82
C PHE A 77 -0.79 -4.84 15.77
N LEU A 78 -1.08 -3.92 14.84
CA LEU A 78 -2.43 -3.41 14.62
C LEU A 78 -3.40 -4.54 14.23
N PHE A 79 -2.94 -5.47 13.38
CA PHE A 79 -3.73 -6.63 12.96
C PHE A 79 -4.00 -7.57 14.14
N THR A 80 -3.01 -7.89 14.96
CA THR A 80 -3.20 -8.68 16.19
C THR A 80 -4.23 -8.05 17.13
N ILE A 81 -4.20 -6.71 17.30
CA ILE A 81 -5.24 -6.01 18.07
C ILE A 81 -6.60 -6.23 17.41
N SER A 82 -6.68 -6.05 16.09
CA SER A 82 -7.91 -6.28 15.33
C SER A 82 -8.45 -7.70 15.51
N ASP A 83 -7.60 -8.74 15.49
CA ASP A 83 -7.99 -10.14 15.72
C ASP A 83 -8.68 -10.33 17.08
N LEU A 84 -8.15 -9.71 18.14
CA LEU A 84 -8.77 -9.75 19.47
C LEU A 84 -10.15 -9.07 19.46
N PHE A 85 -10.29 -7.98 18.72
CA PHE A 85 -11.59 -7.31 18.53
C PHE A 85 -12.54 -8.10 17.63
N TYR A 86 -12.02 -8.87 16.67
CA TYR A 86 -12.80 -9.79 15.84
C TYR A 86 -13.40 -10.92 16.66
N ILE A 87 -12.62 -11.53 17.57
CA ILE A 87 -13.10 -12.56 18.50
C ILE A 87 -14.20 -11.97 19.40
N LYS A 88 -14.01 -10.75 19.93
CA LYS A 88 -15.03 -10.04 20.71
C LYS A 88 -16.29 -9.77 19.90
N LEU A 89 -16.16 -9.39 18.62
CA LEU A 89 -17.30 -9.18 17.73
C LEU A 89 -18.05 -10.49 17.46
N CYS A 90 -17.33 -11.58 17.19
CA CYS A 90 -17.92 -12.92 17.01
C CYS A 90 -18.70 -13.37 18.25
N ASN A 91 -18.17 -13.13 19.46
CA ASN A 91 -18.87 -13.41 20.71
C ASN A 91 -20.20 -12.65 20.83
N ARG A 92 -20.28 -11.44 20.27
CA ARG A 92 -21.51 -10.62 20.31
C ARG A 92 -22.54 -11.05 19.29
N ILE A 93 -22.11 -11.36 18.07
CA ILE A 93 -23.00 -11.74 16.97
C ILE A 93 -23.53 -13.15 17.20
N PHE A 94 -22.65 -14.08 17.58
CA PHE A 94 -22.97 -15.50 17.73
C PHE A 94 -23.12 -15.93 19.20
N PHE A 95 -23.59 -15.04 20.08
CA PHE A 95 -23.65 -15.30 21.53
C PHE A 95 -24.40 -16.59 21.89
N ALA A 96 -25.47 -16.92 21.16
CA ALA A 96 -26.27 -18.13 21.35
C ALA A 96 -25.93 -19.26 20.36
N ASN A 97 -24.95 -19.07 19.47
CA ASN A 97 -24.60 -20.03 18.42
C ASN A 97 -23.10 -20.36 18.44
N PRO A 98 -22.66 -21.27 19.33
CA PRO A 98 -21.25 -21.63 19.46
C PRO A 98 -20.67 -22.27 18.19
N ARG A 99 -21.48 -23.02 17.43
CA ARG A 99 -21.07 -23.63 16.15
C ARG A 99 -20.81 -22.57 15.08
N GLY A 100 -21.70 -21.60 14.94
CA GLY A 100 -21.53 -20.46 14.02
C GLY A 100 -20.31 -19.61 14.35
N LYS A 101 -20.07 -19.38 15.65
CA LYS A 101 -18.84 -18.72 16.13
C LYS A 101 -17.59 -19.51 15.73
N ALA A 102 -17.55 -20.81 16.03
CA ALA A 102 -16.40 -21.65 15.71
C ALA A 102 -16.12 -21.68 14.22
N PHE A 103 -17.16 -21.86 13.39
CA PHE A 103 -17.06 -21.81 11.94
C PHE A 103 -16.45 -20.49 11.48
N THR A 104 -16.99 -19.36 11.93
CA THR A 104 -16.52 -18.01 11.55
C THR A 104 -15.06 -17.76 11.93
N LEU A 105 -14.63 -18.21 13.12
CA LEU A 105 -13.23 -18.09 13.55
C LEU A 105 -12.29 -18.97 12.71
N ILE A 106 -12.73 -20.17 12.33
CA ILE A 106 -11.99 -21.03 11.39
C ILE A 106 -11.87 -20.30 10.05
N LEU A 107 -12.98 -19.78 9.49
CA LEU A 107 -12.98 -19.04 8.23
C LEU A 107 -11.94 -17.91 8.23
N TYR A 108 -11.95 -17.10 9.29
CA TYR A 108 -11.04 -15.99 9.46
C TYR A 108 -9.58 -16.45 9.57
N GLY A 109 -9.31 -17.41 10.45
CA GLY A 109 -7.95 -17.91 10.71
C GLY A 109 -7.33 -18.69 9.55
N THR A 110 -8.16 -19.28 8.68
CA THR A 110 -7.69 -20.01 7.49
C THR A 110 -7.71 -19.18 6.21
N ASN A 111 -8.04 -17.89 6.27
CA ASN A 111 -8.06 -17.06 5.06
C ASN A 111 -6.63 -16.71 4.62
N TRP A 112 -6.17 -17.34 3.54
CA TRP A 112 -4.80 -17.12 3.02
C TRP A 112 -4.54 -15.66 2.63
N PHE A 113 -5.56 -14.94 2.14
CA PHE A 113 -5.41 -13.55 1.71
C PHE A 113 -5.24 -12.64 2.93
N LEU A 114 -5.97 -12.89 4.01
CA LEU A 114 -5.72 -12.21 5.29
C LEU A 114 -4.31 -12.49 5.80
N ILE A 115 -3.85 -13.75 5.77
CA ILE A 115 -2.47 -14.11 6.15
C ILE A 115 -1.45 -13.35 5.27
N TYR A 116 -1.68 -13.30 3.95
CA TYR A 116 -0.81 -12.63 2.98
C TYR A 116 -0.75 -11.11 3.17
N CYS A 117 -1.86 -10.47 3.52
CA CYS A 117 -1.98 -9.02 3.61
C CYS A 117 -1.75 -8.45 5.03
N SER A 118 -2.03 -9.21 6.09
CA SER A 118 -2.06 -8.74 7.50
C SER A 118 -0.83 -7.94 7.95
N SER A 119 0.37 -8.36 7.54
CA SER A 119 1.62 -7.69 7.92
C SER A 119 2.10 -6.64 6.92
N ARG A 120 1.34 -6.32 5.87
CA ARG A 120 1.76 -5.38 4.83
C ARG A 120 1.27 -3.96 5.16
N PRO A 121 2.12 -2.94 5.01
CA PRO A 121 1.75 -1.54 5.26
C PRO A 121 0.83 -0.95 4.18
N MET A 122 -0.43 -1.41 4.12
CA MET A 122 -1.43 -0.98 3.13
C MET A 122 -2.62 -0.30 3.80
N GLY A 123 -3.13 0.77 3.18
CA GLY A 123 -4.32 1.48 3.65
C GLY A 123 -5.55 0.58 3.78
N ASN A 124 -5.72 -0.41 2.88
CA ASN A 124 -6.83 -1.37 2.92
C ASN A 124 -6.77 -2.26 4.17
N CYS A 125 -5.57 -2.63 4.62
CA CYS A 125 -5.40 -3.42 5.83
C CYS A 125 -5.73 -2.60 7.07
N VAL A 126 -5.37 -1.31 7.07
CA VAL A 126 -5.75 -0.37 8.14
C VAL A 126 -7.27 -0.16 8.16
N GLU A 127 -7.89 0.02 7.00
CA GLU A 127 -9.36 0.09 6.85
C GLU A 127 -10.05 -1.14 7.44
N LEU A 128 -9.59 -2.35 7.08
CA LEU A 128 -10.10 -3.60 7.65
C LEU A 128 -9.95 -3.63 9.18
N CYS A 129 -8.75 -3.30 9.68
CA CYS A 129 -8.47 -3.32 11.11
C CYS A 129 -9.38 -2.36 11.88
N LEU A 130 -9.49 -1.12 11.41
CA LEU A 130 -10.35 -0.09 11.99
C LEU A 130 -11.83 -0.46 11.88
N THR A 131 -12.25 -1.10 10.80
CA THR A 131 -13.63 -1.59 10.65
C THR A 131 -13.98 -2.61 11.71
N ILE A 132 -13.15 -3.64 11.90
CA ILE A 132 -13.36 -4.67 12.94
C ILE A 132 -13.38 -4.05 14.34
N ILE A 133 -12.43 -3.15 14.63
CA ILE A 133 -12.36 -2.47 15.93
C ILE A 133 -13.60 -1.60 16.14
N GLY A 134 -13.96 -0.74 15.18
CA GLY A 134 -15.09 0.17 15.28
C GLY A 134 -16.44 -0.55 15.40
N LEU A 135 -16.64 -1.68 14.72
CA LEU A 135 -17.85 -2.50 14.84
C LEU A 135 -18.10 -3.02 16.26
N ASN A 136 -17.10 -3.04 17.13
CA ASN A 136 -17.31 -3.34 18.54
C ASN A 136 -18.13 -2.26 19.26
N TRP A 137 -18.15 -1.01 18.79
CA TRP A 137 -19.04 0.02 19.35
C TRP A 137 -20.30 0.24 18.53
N TYR A 138 -20.45 -0.46 17.40
CA TYR A 138 -21.66 -0.40 16.61
C TYR A 138 -22.84 -1.06 17.39
N PRO A 139 -24.00 -0.38 17.47
CA PRO A 139 -25.19 -0.92 18.12
C PRO A 139 -25.90 -1.91 17.17
N LEU A 140 -25.56 -3.20 17.29
CA LEU A 140 -26.10 -4.27 16.43
C LEU A 140 -27.61 -4.50 16.62
N TYR A 141 -28.10 -4.33 17.85
CA TYR A 141 -29.47 -4.67 18.29
C TYR A 141 -30.26 -3.42 18.67
N LEU A 142 -30.43 -2.47 17.73
CA LEU A 142 -31.19 -1.23 17.99
C LEU A 142 -32.71 -1.45 18.09
N ASP A 143 -33.23 -2.42 17.33
CA ASP A 143 -34.67 -2.68 17.22
C ASP A 143 -35.19 -3.62 18.32
N GLU A 144 -34.30 -4.29 19.06
CA GLU A 144 -34.71 -5.22 20.11
C GLU A 144 -35.23 -4.45 21.34
N ILE A 145 -36.49 -4.71 21.70
CA ILE A 145 -37.21 -4.07 22.82
C ILE A 145 -36.43 -4.21 24.14
N ASN A 146 -35.67 -5.30 24.29
CA ASN A 146 -34.76 -5.52 25.42
C ASN A 146 -33.35 -5.84 24.92
N PRO A 147 -32.36 -4.96 25.15
CA PRO A 147 -30.97 -5.27 24.86
C PRO A 147 -30.52 -6.48 25.67
N LYS A 148 -29.99 -7.48 24.95
CA LYS A 148 -29.65 -8.82 25.47
C LYS A 148 -28.62 -8.81 26.59
N THR A 149 -27.76 -7.80 26.63
CA THR A 149 -26.73 -7.64 27.68
C THR A 149 -26.65 -6.20 28.17
N GLU A 150 -26.19 -6.02 29.42
CA GLU A 150 -25.88 -4.68 29.97
C GLU A 150 -24.79 -3.97 29.15
N SER A 151 -23.88 -4.75 28.56
CA SER A 151 -22.84 -4.24 27.67
C SER A 151 -23.41 -3.63 26.38
N ASP A 152 -24.52 -4.17 25.85
CA ASP A 152 -25.20 -3.61 24.67
C ASP A 152 -25.98 -2.34 25.01
N LYS A 153 -26.60 -2.26 26.20
CA LYS A 153 -27.18 -1.00 26.72
C LYS A 153 -26.14 0.11 26.76
N ARG A 154 -24.92 -0.19 27.23
CA ARG A 154 -23.83 0.78 27.31
C ARG A 154 -23.38 1.26 25.92
N ARG A 155 -23.33 0.37 24.93
CA ARG A 155 -22.92 0.70 23.54
C ARG A 155 -23.98 1.50 22.80
N GLN A 156 -25.26 1.20 23.00
CA GLN A 156 -26.37 2.04 22.50
C GLN A 156 -26.30 3.47 23.06
N LYS A 157 -25.75 3.67 24.26
CA LYS A 157 -25.53 5.00 24.83
C LYS A 157 -24.21 5.64 24.40
N ASN A 158 -23.15 4.85 24.22
CA ASN A 158 -21.80 5.31 23.88
C ASN A 158 -21.33 4.73 22.53
N PHE A 159 -21.90 5.27 21.46
CA PHE A 159 -21.62 4.88 20.09
C PHE A 159 -20.60 5.81 19.38
N VAL A 160 -20.14 6.87 20.07
CA VAL A 160 -19.13 7.82 19.55
C VAL A 160 -17.88 7.12 18.98
N PRO A 161 -17.31 6.08 19.63
CA PRO A 161 -16.08 5.47 19.13
C PRO A 161 -16.24 4.87 17.73
N TYR A 162 -17.38 4.26 17.37
CA TYR A 162 -17.55 3.72 16.01
C TYR A 162 -17.59 4.85 14.97
N ILE A 163 -18.19 5.99 15.30
CA ILE A 163 -18.29 7.16 14.39
C ILE A 163 -16.89 7.74 14.16
N VAL A 164 -16.13 7.96 15.24
CA VAL A 164 -14.76 8.50 15.15
C VAL A 164 -13.85 7.54 14.38
N ILE A 165 -13.89 6.24 14.69
CA ILE A 165 -13.08 5.23 13.99
C ILE A 165 -13.48 5.16 12.51
N GLY A 166 -14.78 5.22 12.20
CA GLY A 166 -15.26 5.26 10.82
C GLY A 166 -14.80 6.50 10.07
N ALA A 167 -14.83 7.67 10.73
CA ALA A 167 -14.31 8.91 10.15
C ALA A 167 -12.81 8.81 9.82
N ILE A 168 -12.00 8.31 10.76
CA ILE A 168 -10.56 8.08 10.55
C ILE A 168 -10.34 7.07 9.41
N SER A 169 -11.13 6.00 9.35
CA SER A 169 -11.07 5.00 8.28
C SER A 169 -11.36 5.61 6.91
N ILE A 170 -12.35 6.52 6.79
CA ILE A 170 -12.66 7.24 5.55
C ILE A 170 -11.53 8.20 5.16
N LEU A 171 -10.95 8.90 6.12
CA LEU A 171 -9.86 9.83 5.87
C LEU A 171 -8.60 9.12 5.36
N ILE A 172 -8.27 7.96 5.93
CA ILE A 172 -7.17 7.10 5.46
C ILE A 172 -7.52 6.47 4.11
N ARG A 173 -8.75 5.96 3.97
CA ARG A 173 -9.22 5.29 2.77
C ARG A 173 -10.66 5.71 2.41
N PRO A 174 -10.83 6.62 1.44
CA PRO A 174 -12.15 7.19 1.11
C PRO A 174 -13.21 6.17 0.71
N THR A 175 -12.81 5.01 0.15
CA THR A 175 -13.74 3.93 -0.21
C THR A 175 -14.46 3.32 1.00
N ALA A 176 -13.90 3.44 2.21
CA ALA A 176 -14.55 3.00 3.44
C ALA A 176 -15.89 3.72 3.70
N ALA A 177 -16.14 4.86 3.04
CA ALA A 177 -17.40 5.59 3.11
C ALA A 177 -18.59 4.72 2.69
N LEU A 178 -18.39 3.73 1.80
CA LEU A 178 -19.45 2.78 1.42
C LEU A 178 -19.89 1.92 2.61
N ILE A 179 -18.95 1.41 3.41
CA ILE A 179 -19.23 0.59 4.59
C ILE A 179 -19.88 1.46 5.68
N TRP A 180 -19.20 2.54 6.05
CA TRP A 180 -19.61 3.37 7.18
C TRP A 180 -20.86 4.20 6.89
N GLY A 181 -21.07 4.60 5.64
CA GLY A 181 -22.28 5.28 5.19
C GLY A 181 -23.52 4.41 5.36
N VAL A 182 -23.47 3.14 4.91
CA VAL A 182 -24.57 2.19 5.09
C VAL A 182 -24.86 1.93 6.57
N LEU A 183 -23.81 1.69 7.38
CA LEU A 183 -23.97 1.47 8.82
C LEU A 183 -24.53 2.71 9.54
N GLY A 184 -24.09 3.90 9.15
CA GLY A 184 -24.55 5.18 9.68
C GLY A 184 -26.02 5.47 9.33
N LEU A 185 -26.40 5.25 8.07
CA LEU A 185 -27.79 5.39 7.61
C LEU A 185 -28.71 4.38 8.32
N ARG A 186 -28.27 3.13 8.49
CA ARG A 186 -29.02 2.14 9.27
C ARG A 186 -29.21 2.59 10.73
N HIS A 187 -28.15 3.07 11.39
CA HIS A 187 -28.27 3.57 12.76
C HIS A 187 -29.21 4.78 12.85
N LEU A 188 -29.16 5.69 11.88
CA LEU A 188 -30.07 6.83 11.81
C LEU A 188 -31.53 6.40 11.61
N TYR A 189 -31.76 5.40 10.76
CA TYR A 189 -33.09 4.84 10.51
C TYR A 189 -33.68 4.17 11.75
N GLN A 190 -32.89 3.35 12.45
CA GLN A 190 -33.31 2.57 13.62
C GLN A 190 -33.33 3.36 14.94
N SER A 191 -32.66 4.52 15.00
CA SER A 191 -32.58 5.31 16.23
C SER A 191 -33.90 5.98 16.57
N LYS A 192 -34.40 5.74 17.80
CA LYS A 192 -35.58 6.42 18.35
C LYS A 192 -35.35 7.92 18.54
N ASN A 193 -34.13 8.34 18.86
CA ASN A 193 -33.78 9.75 19.08
C ASN A 193 -32.75 10.22 18.04
N LYS A 194 -33.26 10.55 16.84
CA LYS A 194 -32.47 10.98 15.68
C LYS A 194 -31.73 12.29 15.94
N ILE A 195 -32.35 13.24 16.64
CA ILE A 195 -31.74 14.54 16.94
C ILE A 195 -30.49 14.35 17.81
N LYS A 196 -30.60 13.58 18.91
CA LYS A 196 -29.45 13.28 19.77
C LYS A 196 -28.33 12.58 19.00
N LEU A 197 -28.68 11.63 18.12
CA LEU A 197 -27.70 10.95 17.28
C LEU A 197 -26.96 11.94 16.37
N ILE A 198 -27.68 12.80 15.65
CA ILE A 198 -27.11 13.81 14.75
C ILE A 198 -26.20 14.78 15.52
N LEU A 199 -26.69 15.35 16.63
CA LEU A 199 -25.92 16.27 17.47
C LEU A 199 -24.65 15.63 18.05
N THR A 200 -24.65 14.32 18.30
CA THR A 200 -23.47 13.58 18.76
C THR A 200 -22.54 13.23 17.60
N ALA A 201 -23.08 12.91 16.43
CA ALA A 201 -22.32 12.50 15.25
C ALA A 201 -21.54 13.65 14.62
N ILE A 202 -22.11 14.86 14.55
CA ILE A 202 -21.46 16.04 13.96
C ILE A 202 -20.07 16.31 14.56
N PRO A 203 -19.91 16.55 15.88
CA PRO A 203 -18.58 16.79 16.45
C PRO A 203 -17.66 15.56 16.31
N SER A 204 -18.22 14.35 16.40
CA SER A 204 -17.47 13.09 16.25
C SER A 204 -16.87 12.92 14.85
N LEU A 205 -17.48 13.53 13.82
CA LEU A 205 -16.98 13.55 12.43
C LEU A 205 -16.04 14.74 12.19
N LEU A 206 -16.40 15.92 12.69
CA LEU A 206 -15.65 17.15 12.44
C LEU A 206 -14.27 17.16 13.11
N ILE A 207 -14.12 16.58 14.31
CA ILE A 207 -12.84 16.56 15.02
C ILE A 207 -11.75 15.80 14.23
N PRO A 208 -11.97 14.53 13.80
CA PRO A 208 -10.98 13.84 12.96
C PRO A 208 -10.69 14.55 11.64
N ILE A 209 -11.71 15.12 10.99
CA ILE A 209 -11.54 15.87 9.73
C ILE A 209 -10.64 17.08 9.95
N PHE A 210 -10.90 17.86 11.01
CA PHE A 210 -10.08 19.02 11.36
C PHE A 210 -8.62 18.64 11.63
N ILE A 211 -8.40 17.57 12.41
CA ILE A 211 -7.06 17.04 12.69
C ILE A 211 -6.36 16.61 11.38
N SER A 212 -7.06 15.91 10.49
CA SER A 212 -6.50 15.51 9.18
C SER A 212 -6.07 16.72 8.37
N ILE A 213 -6.92 17.73 8.24
CA ILE A 213 -6.61 18.96 7.48
C ILE A 213 -5.35 19.63 8.04
N LEU A 214 -5.22 19.71 9.38
CA LEU A 214 -4.02 20.28 10.00
C LEU A 214 -2.76 19.46 9.67
N MET A 215 -2.84 18.13 9.78
CA MET A 215 -1.70 17.24 9.52
C MET A 215 -1.29 17.24 8.04
N ASP A 216 -2.26 17.13 7.13
CA ASP A 216 -2.06 17.15 5.68
C ASP A 216 -1.47 18.51 5.23
N SER A 217 -2.00 19.61 5.74
CA SER A 217 -1.53 20.96 5.39
C SER A 217 -0.12 21.27 5.91
N ASN A 218 0.28 20.68 7.04
CA ASN A 218 1.65 20.81 7.54
C ASN A 218 2.66 20.05 6.68
N PHE A 219 2.25 18.93 6.07
CA PHE A 219 3.13 18.13 5.21
C PHE A 219 3.27 18.72 3.79
N GLN A 220 2.21 19.29 3.22
CA GLN A 220 2.10 19.66 1.80
C GLN A 220 1.87 21.15 1.51
N THR A 221 2.08 22.04 2.50
CA THR A 221 1.85 23.50 2.47
C THR A 221 1.57 24.10 1.07
N PRO A 222 0.44 24.81 0.82
CA PRO A 222 -0.56 25.40 1.73
C PRO A 222 -1.75 24.49 2.08
N LEU A 223 -2.84 25.01 2.68
CA LEU A 223 -4.03 24.26 3.14
C LEU A 223 -4.50 23.20 2.13
N LYS A 224 -4.41 21.92 2.50
CA LYS A 224 -4.85 20.77 1.67
C LYS A 224 -5.92 19.96 2.36
N PHE A 225 -6.87 19.46 1.57
CA PHE A 225 -7.86 18.48 2.01
C PHE A 225 -7.90 17.30 1.03
N PRO A 226 -7.03 16.28 1.22
CA PRO A 226 -6.85 15.20 0.25
C PRO A 226 -8.13 14.41 -0.06
N LEU A 227 -9.07 14.29 0.89
CA LEU A 227 -10.35 13.63 0.67
C LEU A 227 -11.18 14.30 -0.44
N LEU A 228 -11.15 15.63 -0.52
CA LEU A 228 -11.84 16.37 -1.59
C LEU A 228 -11.14 16.20 -2.93
N SER A 229 -9.82 16.28 -2.97
CA SER A 229 -9.01 16.01 -4.16
C SER A 229 -9.26 14.59 -4.68
N PHE A 230 -9.31 13.61 -3.78
CA PHE A 230 -9.62 12.22 -4.10
C PHE A 230 -10.98 12.09 -4.76
N ALA A 231 -12.02 12.73 -4.19
CA ALA A 231 -13.36 12.71 -4.76
C ALA A 231 -13.39 13.36 -6.14
N LYS A 232 -12.74 14.53 -6.30
CA LYS A 232 -12.59 15.22 -7.59
C LYS A 232 -11.96 14.31 -8.65
N PHE A 233 -10.80 13.73 -8.34
CA PHE A 233 -10.07 12.92 -9.30
C PHE A 233 -10.78 11.60 -9.63
N ASN A 234 -11.18 10.82 -8.61
CA ASN A 234 -11.69 9.47 -8.84
C ASN A 234 -13.17 9.41 -9.20
N PHE A 235 -14.01 10.24 -8.56
CA PHE A 235 -15.46 10.16 -8.74
C PHE A 235 -15.95 11.12 -9.82
N PHE A 236 -15.52 12.38 -9.78
CA PHE A 236 -16.02 13.39 -10.72
C PHE A 236 -15.29 13.37 -12.06
N SER A 237 -13.99 13.08 -12.08
CA SER A 237 -13.18 13.01 -13.31
C SER A 237 -12.96 11.60 -13.86
N GLY A 238 -13.42 10.55 -13.14
CA GLY A 238 -13.25 9.16 -13.58
C GLY A 238 -11.80 8.65 -13.61
N GLY A 239 -10.88 9.34 -12.91
CA GLY A 239 -9.44 9.08 -12.98
C GLY A 239 -9.03 7.66 -12.59
N SER A 240 -9.83 6.98 -11.75
CA SER A 240 -9.59 5.59 -11.35
C SER A 240 -9.72 4.59 -12.50
N ALA A 241 -10.51 4.88 -13.53
CA ALA A 241 -10.71 3.99 -14.66
C ALA A 241 -9.43 3.78 -15.49
N HIS A 242 -8.50 4.75 -15.47
CA HIS A 242 -7.19 4.63 -16.11
C HIS A 242 -6.33 3.50 -15.53
N PHE A 243 -6.57 3.12 -14.27
CA PHE A 243 -5.83 2.06 -13.59
C PHE A 243 -6.50 0.68 -13.70
N GLY A 244 -7.53 0.56 -14.54
CA GLY A 244 -8.23 -0.68 -14.83
C GLY A 244 -9.64 -0.73 -14.25
N VAL A 245 -10.53 -1.41 -14.98
CA VAL A 245 -11.92 -1.65 -14.58
C VAL A 245 -12.20 -3.14 -14.74
N HIS A 246 -12.82 -3.74 -13.72
CA HIS A 246 -13.30 -5.11 -13.81
C HIS A 246 -14.75 -5.16 -14.28
N PRO A 247 -15.15 -6.18 -15.06
CA PRO A 247 -16.56 -6.44 -15.34
C PRO A 247 -17.37 -6.60 -14.04
N TRP A 248 -18.64 -6.21 -14.05
CA TRP A 248 -19.49 -6.22 -12.85
C TRP A 248 -19.58 -7.60 -12.17
N TYR A 249 -19.52 -8.69 -12.94
CA TYR A 249 -19.60 -10.06 -12.41
C TYR A 249 -18.36 -10.47 -11.63
N TRP A 250 -17.21 -9.82 -11.87
CA TRP A 250 -15.95 -10.10 -11.18
C TRP A 250 -16.11 -9.97 -9.66
N TYR A 251 -16.88 -8.98 -9.19
CA TYR A 251 -17.11 -8.76 -7.76
C TYR A 251 -17.83 -9.93 -7.07
N PHE A 252 -18.72 -10.62 -7.79
CA PHE A 252 -19.53 -11.71 -7.26
C PHE A 252 -18.86 -13.08 -7.46
N VAL A 253 -18.15 -13.26 -8.57
CA VAL A 253 -17.50 -14.51 -8.92
C VAL A 253 -16.10 -14.56 -8.34
N ASP A 254 -15.20 -13.68 -8.76
CA ASP A 254 -13.79 -13.76 -8.38
C ASP A 254 -13.54 -13.09 -7.03
N GLY A 255 -13.97 -11.83 -6.87
CA GLY A 255 -13.74 -11.03 -5.69
C GLY A 255 -14.30 -11.68 -4.42
N LEU A 256 -15.60 -12.02 -4.43
CA LEU A 256 -16.25 -12.65 -3.29
C LEU A 256 -15.68 -14.05 -3.03
N PHE A 257 -15.48 -14.88 -4.05
CA PHE A 257 -14.96 -16.24 -3.86
C PHE A 257 -13.55 -16.25 -3.29
N LEU A 258 -12.64 -15.44 -3.85
CA LEU A 258 -11.26 -15.31 -3.38
C LEU A 258 -11.17 -14.77 -1.95
N THR A 259 -12.06 -13.86 -1.57
CA THR A 259 -12.01 -13.20 -0.25
C THR A 259 -12.79 -13.91 0.85
N SER A 260 -13.87 -14.64 0.53
CA SER A 260 -14.84 -15.11 1.54
C SER A 260 -15.13 -16.62 1.56
N THR A 261 -14.87 -17.38 0.49
CA THR A 261 -15.39 -18.76 0.39
C THR A 261 -14.43 -19.81 -0.20
N GLY A 262 -13.35 -19.42 -0.88
CA GLY A 262 -12.68 -20.30 -1.85
C GLY A 262 -11.62 -21.32 -1.40
N THR A 263 -11.05 -21.29 -0.19
CA THR A 263 -9.82 -22.10 0.03
C THR A 263 -9.60 -22.51 1.47
N TYR A 264 -10.30 -23.51 1.97
CA TYR A 264 -9.99 -24.11 3.28
C TYR A 264 -8.84 -25.13 3.20
N PHE A 265 -8.69 -25.81 2.06
CA PHE A 265 -7.68 -26.86 1.88
C PHE A 265 -6.41 -26.38 1.15
N LEU A 266 -6.50 -25.29 0.39
CA LEU A 266 -5.38 -24.68 -0.32
C LEU A 266 -4.84 -23.42 0.38
N ALA A 267 -5.42 -23.01 1.53
CA ALA A 267 -5.02 -21.77 2.19
C ALA A 267 -3.53 -21.74 2.55
N THR A 268 -2.99 -22.82 3.08
CA THR A 268 -1.58 -22.90 3.48
C THR A 268 -0.66 -22.89 2.25
N VAL A 269 -1.04 -23.59 1.18
CA VAL A 269 -0.26 -23.64 -0.07
C VAL A 269 -0.28 -22.27 -0.76
N ALA A 270 -1.46 -21.64 -0.87
CA ALA A 270 -1.62 -20.31 -1.44
C ALA A 270 -0.88 -19.27 -0.59
N ALA A 271 -1.06 -19.27 0.73
CA ALA A 271 -0.35 -18.37 1.63
C ALA A 271 1.17 -18.54 1.50
N PHE A 272 1.67 -19.79 1.44
CA PHE A 272 3.09 -20.04 1.23
C PHE A 272 3.56 -19.51 -0.13
N PHE A 273 2.86 -19.84 -1.21
CA PHE A 273 3.20 -19.36 -2.54
C PHE A 273 3.26 -17.84 -2.61
N PHE A 274 2.20 -17.15 -2.15
CA PHE A 274 2.13 -15.71 -2.21
C PHE A 274 3.10 -15.02 -1.26
N CYS A 275 3.34 -15.55 -0.05
CA CYS A 275 4.28 -14.97 0.91
C CYS A 275 5.76 -15.28 0.62
N ARG A 276 6.09 -16.34 -0.14
CA ARG A 276 7.48 -16.82 -0.28
C ARG A 276 8.02 -16.85 -1.70
N ILE A 277 7.14 -16.94 -2.70
CA ILE A 277 7.51 -17.23 -4.10
C ILE A 277 7.07 -16.09 -5.03
N HIS A 278 5.78 -15.75 -5.03
CA HIS A 278 5.21 -14.80 -5.97
C HIS A 278 5.77 -13.38 -5.76
N GLN A 279 6.21 -12.72 -6.82
CA GLN A 279 6.75 -11.36 -6.78
C GLN A 279 7.87 -11.18 -5.71
N ARG A 280 8.86 -12.08 -5.70
CA ARG A 280 10.00 -12.01 -4.76
C ARG A 280 11.22 -11.28 -5.34
N GLY A 281 11.46 -11.45 -6.63
CA GLY A 281 12.75 -11.10 -7.27
C GLY A 281 13.18 -9.65 -7.15
N THR A 282 12.25 -8.69 -7.11
CA THR A 282 12.55 -7.26 -6.96
C THR A 282 13.06 -6.91 -5.55
N LEU A 283 12.54 -7.59 -4.53
CA LEU A 283 13.01 -7.44 -3.15
C LEU A 283 14.40 -8.04 -2.95
N ASP A 284 14.66 -9.20 -3.55
CA ASP A 284 15.97 -9.83 -3.48
C ASP A 284 17.02 -9.05 -4.27
N ALA A 285 16.66 -8.51 -5.44
CA ALA A 285 17.49 -7.54 -6.15
C ALA A 285 17.82 -6.32 -5.28
N ALA A 286 16.84 -5.75 -4.56
CA ALA A 286 17.06 -4.59 -3.69
C ALA A 286 18.05 -4.91 -2.56
N LYS A 287 17.89 -6.07 -1.91
CA LYS A 287 18.78 -6.55 -0.84
C LYS A 287 20.22 -6.69 -1.32
N ASP A 288 20.42 -7.36 -2.45
CA ASP A 288 21.75 -7.65 -2.98
C ASP A 288 22.45 -6.38 -3.51
N ILE A 289 21.71 -5.48 -4.17
CA ILE A 289 22.26 -4.18 -4.58
C ILE A 289 22.66 -3.35 -3.34
N ALA A 290 21.81 -3.28 -2.32
CA ALA A 290 22.12 -2.55 -1.09
C ALA A 290 23.37 -3.12 -0.40
N LYS A 291 23.48 -4.45 -0.34
CA LYS A 291 24.65 -5.15 0.21
C LYS A 291 25.92 -4.83 -0.58
N ASP A 292 25.87 -4.89 -1.91
CA ASP A 292 27.02 -4.60 -2.77
C ASP A 292 27.46 -3.13 -2.73
N ILE A 293 26.52 -2.19 -2.53
CA ILE A 293 26.83 -0.77 -2.33
C ILE A 293 27.45 -0.54 -0.95
N SER A 294 27.02 -1.26 0.07
CA SER A 294 27.55 -1.11 1.44
C SER A 294 29.02 -1.49 1.56
N THR A 295 29.55 -2.30 0.66
CA THR A 295 30.98 -2.67 0.61
C THR A 295 31.83 -1.68 -0.18
N LYS A 296 31.23 -0.69 -0.84
CA LYS A 296 31.92 0.33 -1.63
C LYS A 296 32.20 1.57 -0.80
N ASN A 297 32.96 2.51 -1.37
CA ASN A 297 33.25 3.79 -0.73
C ASN A 297 31.93 4.52 -0.36
N PRO A 298 31.68 4.80 0.94
CA PRO A 298 30.42 5.39 1.41
C PRO A 298 30.20 6.81 0.90
N ASN A 299 31.24 7.47 0.38
CA ASN A 299 31.14 8.82 -0.15
C ASN A 299 30.68 8.88 -1.61
N THR A 300 30.74 7.78 -2.34
CA THR A 300 30.35 7.73 -3.75
C THR A 300 28.84 7.61 -3.90
N VAL A 301 28.21 8.53 -4.64
CA VAL A 301 26.79 8.43 -4.98
C VAL A 301 26.60 7.36 -6.04
N THR A 302 25.85 6.32 -5.71
CA THR A 302 25.53 5.23 -6.63
C THR A 302 24.18 5.49 -7.31
N HIS A 303 24.16 5.49 -8.63
CA HIS A 303 22.96 5.67 -9.43
C HIS A 303 22.37 4.32 -9.85
N ILE A 304 21.08 4.12 -9.63
CA ILE A 304 20.33 2.89 -9.96
C ILE A 304 19.16 3.27 -10.87
N VAL A 305 19.08 2.65 -12.05
CA VAL A 305 17.93 2.80 -12.96
C VAL A 305 17.04 1.55 -12.94
N HIS A 306 15.73 1.77 -12.89
CA HIS A 306 14.69 0.76 -12.93
C HIS A 306 13.99 0.82 -14.30
N LEU A 307 14.35 -0.10 -15.20
CA LEU A 307 13.73 -0.27 -16.52
C LEU A 307 12.62 -1.32 -16.44
N MET A 308 11.62 -0.99 -15.64
CA MET A 308 10.51 -1.85 -15.24
C MET A 308 9.25 -0.96 -15.13
N PRO A 309 8.03 -1.53 -15.08
CA PRO A 309 6.84 -0.75 -14.73
C PRO A 309 7.08 0.08 -13.48
N CYS A 310 6.51 1.29 -13.45
CA CYS A 310 6.68 2.18 -12.33
C CYS A 310 6.31 1.49 -11.00
N TYR A 311 7.01 1.90 -9.94
CA TYR A 311 6.81 1.42 -8.57
C TYR A 311 6.99 -0.11 -8.36
N SER A 312 7.72 -0.81 -9.24
CA SER A 312 7.94 -2.27 -9.16
C SER A 312 8.97 -2.72 -8.11
N MET A 313 9.72 -1.80 -7.51
CA MET A 313 10.82 -2.11 -6.59
C MET A 313 10.93 -1.06 -5.48
N PRO A 314 11.14 -1.46 -4.22
CA PRO A 314 11.33 -0.50 -3.13
C PRO A 314 12.61 0.31 -3.30
N GLN A 315 12.66 1.49 -2.69
CA GLN A 315 13.71 2.47 -2.87
C GLN A 315 14.37 2.84 -1.54
N TYR A 316 14.34 4.11 -1.14
CA TYR A 316 15.24 4.67 -0.14
C TYR A 316 15.19 3.98 1.22
N ALA A 317 14.03 3.43 1.62
CA ALA A 317 13.94 2.68 2.87
C ALA A 317 14.79 1.40 2.85
N TYR A 318 14.95 0.75 1.69
CA TYR A 318 15.78 -0.44 1.51
C TYR A 318 17.28 -0.13 1.42
N PHE A 319 17.61 1.11 1.06
CA PHE A 319 18.98 1.62 0.94
C PHE A 319 19.30 2.60 2.08
N HIS A 320 18.67 2.45 3.24
CA HIS A 320 18.87 3.34 4.38
C HIS A 320 20.35 3.52 4.73
N LYS A 321 20.77 4.77 4.94
CA LYS A 321 22.16 5.24 5.16
C LYS A 321 23.12 5.10 3.97
N LEU A 322 22.66 4.61 2.81
CA LEU A 322 23.47 4.55 1.59
C LEU A 322 23.26 5.80 0.72
N LYS A 323 24.33 6.26 0.06
CA LYS A 323 24.25 7.37 -0.91
C LYS A 323 23.81 6.84 -2.27
N VAL A 324 22.49 6.68 -2.43
CA VAL A 324 21.89 6.21 -3.69
C VAL A 324 21.02 7.27 -4.35
N ARG A 325 20.90 7.20 -5.68
CA ARG A 325 19.91 7.93 -6.47
C ARG A 325 19.18 6.96 -7.38
N HIS A 326 17.86 6.91 -7.23
CA HIS A 326 16.99 6.05 -8.03
C HIS A 326 16.44 6.85 -9.22
N HIS A 327 16.42 6.22 -10.39
CA HIS A 327 15.68 6.69 -11.56
C HIS A 327 14.73 5.59 -12.01
N MET A 328 13.45 5.90 -12.11
CA MET A 328 12.39 4.97 -12.43
C MET A 328 11.51 5.64 -13.48
N LEU A 329 10.92 4.84 -14.36
CA LEU A 329 10.01 5.33 -15.39
C LEU A 329 8.79 6.02 -14.75
N ASP A 330 8.47 7.21 -15.25
CA ASP A 330 7.29 7.96 -14.84
C ASP A 330 6.01 7.35 -15.43
N CYS A 331 4.98 7.25 -14.59
CA CYS A 331 3.64 6.80 -14.93
C CYS A 331 2.58 7.74 -14.32
N THR A 332 2.95 9.01 -14.14
CA THR A 332 2.02 10.06 -13.75
C THR A 332 0.92 10.15 -14.81
N PRO A 333 -0.37 10.15 -14.47
CA PRO A 333 -1.43 10.33 -15.46
C PRO A 333 -1.40 11.76 -16.03
N ASN A 334 -2.16 12.02 -17.10
CA ASN A 334 -2.26 13.35 -17.72
C ASN A 334 -2.99 14.39 -16.85
N LEU A 335 -2.38 14.79 -15.72
CA LEU A 335 -2.95 15.72 -14.73
C LEU A 335 -3.14 17.13 -15.27
N LYS A 336 -2.41 17.50 -16.33
CA LYS A 336 -2.46 18.83 -16.96
C LYS A 336 -3.32 18.89 -18.22
N HIS A 337 -3.95 17.77 -18.59
CA HIS A 337 -4.75 17.63 -19.82
C HIS A 337 -3.99 18.08 -21.08
N GLU A 338 -2.70 17.77 -21.14
CA GLU A 338 -1.85 18.05 -22.30
C GLU A 338 -2.31 17.23 -23.52
N LYS A 339 -2.30 17.82 -24.71
CA LYS A 339 -2.63 17.12 -25.95
C LYS A 339 -1.50 16.15 -26.30
N ASN A 340 -1.85 14.93 -26.71
CA ASN A 340 -0.90 13.86 -27.06
C ASN A 340 0.03 13.46 -25.89
N TYR A 341 -0.47 13.52 -24.66
CA TYR A 341 0.26 13.03 -23.50
C TYR A 341 0.38 11.51 -23.57
N GLU A 342 1.62 11.02 -23.52
CA GLU A 342 1.94 9.61 -23.34
C GLU A 342 2.87 9.47 -22.14
N GLU A 343 2.60 8.48 -21.30
CA GLU A 343 3.40 8.20 -20.10
C GLU A 343 4.78 7.67 -20.50
N GLU A 344 5.84 8.11 -19.79
CA GLU A 344 7.22 7.65 -20.06
C GLU A 344 7.32 6.11 -19.98
N SER A 345 6.67 5.51 -18.98
CA SER A 345 6.57 4.07 -18.83
C SER A 345 5.92 3.41 -20.05
N GLU A 346 4.84 3.97 -20.57
CA GLU A 346 4.14 3.40 -21.73
C GLU A 346 5.00 3.45 -23.00
N ILE A 347 5.61 4.61 -23.28
CA ILE A 347 6.54 4.80 -24.42
C ILE A 347 7.67 3.77 -24.35
N PHE A 348 8.24 3.55 -23.16
CA PHE A 348 9.31 2.57 -22.96
C PHE A 348 8.84 1.13 -23.22
N HIS A 349 7.67 0.72 -22.73
CA HIS A 349 7.21 -0.67 -22.90
C HIS A 349 6.78 -0.98 -24.34
N GLN A 350 6.24 0.01 -25.06
CA GLN A 350 5.91 -0.11 -26.49
C GLN A 350 7.16 -0.38 -27.34
N ASP A 351 8.17 0.50 -27.27
CA ASP A 351 9.44 0.31 -27.98
C ASP A 351 10.65 0.72 -27.12
N PRO A 352 11.21 -0.23 -26.35
CA PRO A 352 12.30 0.05 -25.43
C PRO A 352 13.61 0.33 -26.17
N VAL A 353 13.75 -0.06 -27.45
CA VAL A 353 14.96 0.23 -28.23
C VAL A 353 14.90 1.66 -28.74
N LYS A 354 13.76 2.06 -29.32
CA LYS A 354 13.53 3.44 -29.78
C LYS A 354 13.49 4.44 -28.64
N PHE A 355 13.15 4.04 -27.40
CA PHE A 355 13.29 4.91 -26.23
C PHE A 355 14.74 5.41 -26.05
N PHE A 356 15.75 4.60 -26.41
CA PHE A 356 17.17 4.89 -26.19
C PHE A 356 17.92 5.47 -27.40
N ILE A 357 17.52 5.16 -28.64
CA ILE A 357 18.28 5.50 -29.85
C ILE A 357 18.24 7.02 -30.22
N PRO A 358 17.11 7.75 -30.13
CA PRO A 358 17.01 9.15 -30.55
C PRO A 358 17.06 10.17 -29.40
N SER A 359 17.02 9.77 -28.13
CA SER A 359 16.79 10.70 -27.01
C SER A 359 18.07 11.10 -26.27
N ARG A 360 18.19 12.39 -25.90
CA ARG A 360 19.17 12.87 -24.89
C ARG A 360 19.06 12.08 -23.58
N THR A 361 17.86 11.58 -23.29
CA THR A 361 17.49 10.79 -22.10
C THR A 361 18.17 9.41 -22.09
N GLY A 362 18.17 8.67 -23.21
CA GLY A 362 18.79 7.35 -23.33
C GLY A 362 20.30 7.39 -23.11
N LYS A 363 21.01 8.34 -23.72
CA LYS A 363 22.46 8.53 -23.47
C LYS A 363 22.76 8.89 -22.02
N TYR A 364 21.99 9.80 -21.42
CA TYR A 364 22.17 10.20 -20.01
C TYR A 364 21.92 9.04 -19.04
N LEU A 365 20.89 8.22 -19.30
CA LEU A 365 20.58 7.01 -18.55
C LEU A 365 21.72 6.00 -18.62
N MET A 366 22.28 5.76 -19.80
CA MET A 366 23.29 4.72 -19.98
C MET A 366 24.66 5.07 -19.37
N HIS A 367 25.07 6.34 -19.37
CA HIS A 367 26.38 6.73 -18.85
C HIS A 367 26.44 6.94 -17.33
N LYS A 368 25.30 7.27 -16.69
CA LYS A 368 25.29 7.72 -15.29
C LYS A 368 25.04 6.62 -14.27
N HIS A 369 24.40 5.51 -14.67
CA HIS A 369 23.92 4.50 -13.73
C HIS A 369 24.92 3.36 -13.53
N ALA A 370 25.11 2.94 -12.28
CA ALA A 370 25.96 1.81 -11.94
C ALA A 370 25.21 0.47 -12.04
N TYR A 371 23.90 0.50 -11.83
CA TYR A 371 23.02 -0.67 -11.87
C TYR A 371 21.80 -0.39 -12.75
N VAL A 372 21.44 -1.39 -13.55
CA VAL A 372 20.17 -1.44 -14.28
C VAL A 372 19.38 -2.63 -13.76
N VAL A 373 18.16 -2.39 -13.30
CA VAL A 373 17.19 -3.44 -12.92
C VAL A 373 16.15 -3.54 -14.02
N ILE A 374 15.94 -4.73 -14.56
CA ILE A 374 15.10 -4.96 -15.75
C ILE A 374 14.50 -6.37 -15.75
N TYR A 375 13.31 -6.54 -16.32
CA TYR A 375 12.74 -7.86 -16.56
C TYR A 375 13.41 -8.58 -17.74
N LYS A 376 13.53 -9.92 -17.69
CA LYS A 376 14.25 -10.69 -18.70
C LYS A 376 13.66 -10.52 -20.12
N LYS A 377 12.34 -10.52 -20.28
CA LYS A 377 11.62 -10.23 -21.53
C LYS A 377 12.04 -8.89 -22.14
N THR A 378 12.10 -7.83 -21.32
CA THR A 378 12.51 -6.49 -21.76
C THR A 378 14.01 -6.45 -22.10
N TYR A 379 14.84 -7.11 -21.29
CA TYR A 379 16.28 -7.25 -21.57
C TYR A 379 16.54 -7.92 -22.91
N GLN A 380 15.79 -8.97 -23.27
CA GLN A 380 15.96 -9.66 -24.55
C GLN A 380 15.74 -8.73 -25.76
N ARG A 381 14.81 -7.78 -25.66
CA ARG A 381 14.57 -6.76 -26.69
C ARG A 381 15.70 -5.73 -26.79
N MET A 382 16.37 -5.43 -25.66
CA MET A 382 17.38 -4.38 -25.54
C MET A 382 18.82 -4.90 -25.43
N ALA A 383 19.05 -6.20 -25.61
CA ALA A 383 20.30 -6.84 -25.21
C ALA A 383 21.51 -6.27 -25.95
N SER A 384 21.38 -5.92 -27.25
CA SER A 384 22.43 -5.25 -28.03
C SER A 384 22.78 -3.90 -27.42
N VAL A 385 21.79 -3.01 -27.29
CA VAL A 385 21.94 -1.64 -26.77
C VAL A 385 22.58 -1.63 -25.37
N LEU A 386 22.19 -2.54 -24.48
CA LEU A 386 22.76 -2.63 -23.12
C LEU A 386 24.19 -3.19 -23.13
N LYS A 387 24.48 -4.16 -24.01
CA LYS A 387 25.84 -4.73 -24.13
C LYS A 387 26.82 -3.76 -24.76
N ASP A 388 26.38 -2.97 -25.75
CA ASP A 388 27.17 -1.96 -26.45
C ASP A 388 27.53 -0.79 -25.54
N THR A 389 26.70 -0.51 -24.53
CA THR A 389 26.96 0.50 -23.50
C THR A 389 27.77 -0.04 -22.30
N GLY A 390 28.25 -1.29 -22.39
CA GLY A 390 29.15 -1.91 -21.41
C GLY A 390 28.44 -2.56 -20.22
N TYR A 391 27.11 -2.71 -20.23
CA TYR A 391 26.41 -3.46 -19.19
C TYR A 391 26.49 -4.97 -19.41
N ARG A 392 26.69 -5.69 -18.31
CA ARG A 392 26.66 -7.15 -18.23
C ARG A 392 25.73 -7.58 -17.12
N VAL A 393 25.06 -8.72 -17.32
CA VAL A 393 24.20 -9.32 -16.29
C VAL A 393 25.07 -9.69 -15.10
N TRP A 394 24.78 -9.10 -13.94
CA TRP A 394 25.48 -9.38 -12.70
C TRP A 394 24.76 -10.48 -11.90
N ARG A 395 23.44 -10.38 -11.77
CA ARG A 395 22.61 -11.35 -11.04
C ARG A 395 21.26 -11.54 -11.71
N THR A 396 20.67 -12.70 -11.46
CA THR A 396 19.38 -13.16 -11.99
C THR A 396 18.53 -13.64 -10.82
N TYR A 397 17.29 -13.15 -10.73
CA TYR A 397 16.37 -13.50 -9.65
C TYR A 397 15.07 -14.05 -10.22
N GLN A 398 14.59 -15.13 -9.62
CA GLN A 398 13.23 -15.61 -9.88
C GLN A 398 12.24 -14.61 -9.27
N HIS A 399 11.38 -14.05 -10.11
CA HIS A 399 10.41 -13.05 -9.70
C HIS A 399 9.09 -13.67 -9.30
N THR A 400 8.48 -14.41 -10.22
CA THR A 400 7.18 -15.05 -10.06
C THR A 400 7.00 -16.13 -11.12
N PRO A 401 6.31 -17.25 -10.82
CA PRO A 401 5.89 -18.18 -11.86
C PRO A 401 4.77 -17.62 -12.77
N VAL A 402 3.99 -16.68 -12.27
CA VAL A 402 2.85 -16.06 -12.98
C VAL A 402 2.98 -14.53 -12.88
N PRO A 403 3.35 -13.83 -13.96
CA PRO A 403 3.43 -12.36 -13.98
C PRO A 403 2.06 -11.70 -13.75
N ALA A 404 2.02 -10.57 -13.04
CA ALA A 404 0.78 -9.88 -12.74
C ALA A 404 0.29 -8.94 -13.86
N SER A 405 1.16 -8.59 -14.81
CA SER A 405 0.81 -7.78 -15.98
C SER A 405 1.69 -8.13 -17.18
N GLU A 406 1.30 -7.68 -18.37
CA GLU A 406 2.02 -7.95 -19.63
C GLU A 406 3.44 -7.35 -19.69
N ASN A 407 3.65 -6.31 -18.88
CA ASN A 407 4.92 -5.59 -18.74
C ASN A 407 5.82 -6.18 -17.63
N GLN A 408 5.34 -7.19 -16.91
CA GLN A 408 6.15 -7.97 -15.97
C GLN A 408 6.67 -9.26 -16.61
N ASP A 409 7.63 -9.91 -15.93
CA ASP A 409 8.16 -11.21 -16.35
C ASP A 409 8.47 -12.09 -15.13
N THR A 410 8.70 -13.36 -15.40
CA THR A 410 9.05 -14.40 -14.43
C THR A 410 10.43 -14.20 -13.80
N VAL A 411 11.31 -13.41 -14.44
CA VAL A 411 12.70 -13.23 -14.02
C VAL A 411 13.09 -11.76 -14.03
N VAL A 412 13.74 -11.33 -12.95
CA VAL A 412 14.39 -10.01 -12.82
C VAL A 412 15.89 -10.16 -13.01
N LEU A 413 16.48 -9.29 -13.82
CA LEU A 413 17.90 -9.19 -14.05
C LEU A 413 18.43 -7.90 -13.43
N VAL A 414 19.60 -7.99 -12.80
CA VAL A 414 20.38 -6.83 -12.38
C VAL A 414 21.66 -6.81 -13.18
N LEU A 415 21.89 -5.73 -13.91
CA LEU A 415 23.09 -5.52 -14.71
C LEU A 415 24.01 -4.52 -14.02
N LYS A 416 25.32 -4.70 -14.20
CA LYS A 416 26.37 -3.75 -13.82
C LYS A 416 27.17 -3.35 -15.05
N ARG A 417 27.71 -2.13 -15.03
CA ARG A 417 28.68 -1.71 -16.05
C ARG A 417 30.03 -2.40 -15.81
N SER A 418 30.62 -2.97 -16.86
CA SER A 418 31.96 -3.57 -16.77
C SER A 418 32.98 -2.49 -16.44
N ALA A 419 34.00 -2.83 -15.64
CA ALA A 419 35.09 -1.92 -15.31
C ALA A 419 35.92 -1.53 -16.56
N ASP A 420 35.89 -2.36 -17.60
CA ASP A 420 36.65 -2.16 -18.85
C ASP A 420 35.98 -1.19 -19.85
N ALA A 421 34.87 -0.55 -19.46
CA ALA A 421 34.06 0.33 -20.31
C ALA A 421 34.11 1.82 -19.90
N THR A 422 35.14 2.23 -19.15
CA THR A 422 35.42 3.62 -18.79
C THR A 422 36.30 4.31 -19.81
#